data_AF-A0A2D9RIB7-F1
#
_entry.id   AF-A0A2D9RIB7-F1
#
_cell.length_a   1.000
_cell.length_b   1.000
_cell.length_c   1.000
_cell.angle_alpha   90.00
_cell.angle_beta   90.00
_cell.angle_gamma   90.00
#
_symmetry.space_group_name_H-M   'P 1'
#
loop_
_entity.id
_entity.type
_entity.pdbx_description
1 polymer ?
#
loop_
_entity_poly.entity_id
_entity_poly.type
_entity_poly.pdbx_seq_one_letter_code
_entity_poly.pdbx_strand_id
1 'polypeptide(L)'
;MRKPLSSSTALKRSSIIALTIAGSCFISLPALAQETCVVLNAAAPSSATGTNALACGPEADAAGDSATATGHNSSAAGLEATANGFTTDASGRGATALGGRSSATNTFATAVGWANTASGVNSFAGGNRSTASGDSSVALGDNAIAEGVSAIATGHNSSAAGLEATANGFTTDASGRGATALGGRSSATNTFATAVGWANTASGVNSFAGGNRSTASGDSSVALGDNAIAEGVSAIATGHNSSAAGLEATANGFTTDASGRGATALGGRSSATNTFATAVGWANTASGVNSFA
;
A
#
# COMPACT_ATOMS: atom_id res chain seq x y z
N MET A 1 -30.44 -55.15 -85.57
CA MET A 1 -29.72 -55.84 -84.47
C MET A 1 -28.94 -54.76 -83.70
N ARG A 2 -29.37 -54.42 -82.48
CA ARG A 2 -28.72 -54.70 -81.16
C ARG A 2 -27.51 -53.79 -80.76
N LYS A 3 -27.81 -52.84 -79.84
CA LYS A 3 -26.99 -52.34 -78.69
C LYS A 3 -25.82 -51.33 -78.95
N PRO A 4 -25.35 -50.55 -77.93
CA PRO A 4 -25.47 -49.07 -78.00
C PRO A 4 -24.25 -48.24 -77.48
N LEU A 5 -24.48 -46.94 -77.21
CA LEU A 5 -23.54 -45.90 -76.73
C LEU A 5 -22.95 -46.10 -75.31
N SER A 6 -21.78 -45.50 -75.04
CA SER A 6 -21.51 -44.67 -73.83
C SER A 6 -20.09 -44.03 -73.81
N SER A 7 -20.06 -42.80 -73.29
CA SER A 7 -19.02 -41.98 -72.60
C SER A 7 -17.84 -42.70 -71.89
N SER A 8 -16.76 -42.06 -71.42
CA SER A 8 -16.56 -40.70 -70.86
C SER A 8 -15.06 -40.29 -70.90
N THR A 9 -14.70 -39.03 -71.12
CA THR A 9 -14.25 -38.11 -70.05
C THR A 9 -14.15 -36.66 -70.59
N ALA A 10 -14.44 -35.66 -69.75
CA ALA A 10 -14.56 -34.26 -70.15
C ALA A 10 -13.72 -33.30 -69.28
N LEU A 11 -13.35 -32.14 -69.87
CA LEU A 11 -13.15 -30.78 -69.30
C LEU A 11 -12.61 -30.65 -67.83
N LYS A 12 -11.67 -29.73 -67.51
CA LYS A 12 -11.76 -28.27 -67.73
C LYS A 12 -10.43 -27.53 -67.42
N ARG A 13 -10.44 -26.18 -67.56
CA ARG A 13 -9.30 -25.22 -67.57
C ARG A 13 -8.88 -24.64 -66.18
N SER A 14 -7.81 -23.82 -66.22
CA SER A 14 -7.37 -22.75 -65.27
C SER A 14 -6.30 -23.18 -64.23
N SER A 15 -5.26 -22.41 -63.82
CA SER A 15 -4.91 -20.96 -63.91
C SER A 15 -3.37 -20.76 -64.08
N ILE A 16 -2.81 -19.72 -64.75
CA ILE A 16 -2.32 -18.40 -64.23
C ILE A 16 -1.72 -18.47 -62.80
N ILE A 17 -0.55 -17.90 -62.40
CA ILE A 17 0.22 -16.66 -62.77
C ILE A 17 1.78 -16.92 -62.79
N ALA A 18 2.59 -15.95 -63.26
CA ALA A 18 4.08 -15.97 -63.35
C ALA A 18 4.84 -15.39 -62.13
N LEU A 19 6.17 -15.62 -62.04
CA LEU A 19 7.08 -14.95 -61.10
C LEU A 19 8.44 -14.63 -61.76
N THR A 20 8.85 -13.36 -61.76
CA THR A 20 10.10 -12.89 -62.40
C THR A 20 10.89 -11.90 -61.53
N ILE A 21 12.14 -12.30 -61.22
CA ILE A 21 13.40 -11.51 -61.24
C ILE A 21 13.37 -10.06 -60.71
N ALA A 22 14.13 -9.77 -59.63
CA ALA A 22 15.29 -8.85 -59.64
C ALA A 22 15.76 -8.50 -58.22
N GLY A 23 17.07 -8.47 -58.00
CA GLY A 23 17.68 -8.41 -56.67
C GLY A 23 17.78 -7.04 -56.01
N SER A 24 18.34 -7.05 -54.79
CA SER A 24 19.00 -5.91 -54.17
C SER A 24 20.01 -6.37 -53.12
N CYS A 25 21.07 -5.59 -53.00
CA CYS A 25 22.09 -5.68 -51.96
C CYS A 25 21.45 -5.62 -50.56
N PHE A 26 21.71 -6.63 -49.72
CA PHE A 26 21.62 -6.47 -48.27
C PHE A 26 23.02 -6.30 -47.71
N ILE A 27 23.26 -5.09 -47.20
CA ILE A 27 24.42 -4.73 -46.40
C ILE A 27 24.48 -5.67 -45.19
N SER A 28 25.68 -6.03 -44.75
CA SER A 28 25.89 -6.82 -43.53
C SER A 28 25.30 -6.13 -42.31
N LEU A 29 24.08 -6.51 -41.93
CA LEU A 29 23.51 -6.17 -40.64
C LEU A 29 24.17 -7.07 -39.58
N PRO A 30 24.70 -6.51 -38.49
CA PRO A 30 25.18 -7.34 -37.38
C PRO A 30 23.99 -8.08 -36.78
N ALA A 31 24.19 -9.35 -36.41
CA ALA A 31 23.21 -10.10 -35.64
C ALA A 31 23.14 -9.54 -34.20
N LEU A 32 22.35 -8.48 -34.03
CA LEU A 32 21.99 -7.94 -32.73
C LEU A 32 21.00 -8.89 -32.05
N ALA A 33 21.28 -9.26 -30.80
CA ALA A 33 20.43 -10.12 -29.99
C ALA A 33 19.20 -9.34 -29.48
N GLN A 34 18.28 -9.06 -30.40
CA GLN A 34 16.99 -8.41 -30.16
C GLN A 34 15.87 -9.43 -30.37
N GLU A 35 15.50 -10.16 -29.32
CA GLU A 35 14.38 -11.11 -29.41
C GLU A 35 13.05 -10.35 -29.32
N THR A 36 12.50 -10.02 -30.49
CA THR A 36 11.10 -9.60 -30.63
C THR A 36 10.23 -10.85 -30.86
N CYS A 37 9.37 -11.18 -29.90
CA CYS A 37 8.44 -12.29 -30.07
C CYS A 37 7.21 -11.82 -30.86
N VAL A 38 6.96 -12.43 -32.03
CA VAL A 38 5.87 -12.04 -32.93
C VAL A 38 4.53 -12.53 -32.39
N VAL A 39 3.66 -11.59 -32.01
CA VAL A 39 2.26 -11.87 -31.66
C VAL A 39 1.38 -11.75 -32.91
N LEU A 40 0.74 -12.85 -33.29
CA LEU A 40 -0.22 -12.87 -34.40
C LEU A 40 -1.39 -11.91 -34.09
N ASN A 41 -1.73 -11.04 -35.04
CA ASN A 41 -2.74 -9.97 -34.94
C ASN A 41 -2.36 -8.75 -34.06
N ALA A 42 -1.08 -8.40 -33.93
CA ALA A 42 -0.66 -7.11 -33.36
C ALA A 42 -0.94 -5.93 -34.33
N ALA A 43 -1.47 -4.82 -33.81
CA ALA A 43 -1.70 -3.59 -34.59
C ALA A 43 -0.42 -2.73 -34.76
N ALA A 44 0.52 -2.85 -33.82
CA ALA A 44 1.84 -2.23 -33.85
C ALA A 44 2.89 -3.21 -33.28
N PRO A 45 4.15 -3.16 -33.75
CA PRO A 45 5.21 -4.10 -33.37
C PRO A 45 5.70 -3.89 -31.93
N SER A 46 6.45 -4.86 -31.40
CA SER A 46 7.30 -4.63 -30.22
C SER A 46 8.62 -3.96 -30.60
N SER A 47 9.24 -3.32 -29.62
CA SER A 47 10.47 -2.55 -29.69
C SER A 47 11.44 -3.03 -28.61
N ALA A 48 12.65 -3.44 -28.99
CA ALA A 48 13.73 -3.80 -28.06
C ALA A 48 14.99 -3.00 -28.45
N THR A 49 15.10 -1.78 -27.95
CA THR A 49 16.21 -0.87 -28.30
C THR A 49 17.40 -0.99 -27.33
N GLY A 50 17.18 -1.49 -26.12
CA GLY A 50 18.24 -1.76 -25.16
C GLY A 50 19.14 -2.94 -25.54
N THR A 51 20.39 -2.90 -25.09
CA THR A 51 21.36 -4.01 -25.26
C THR A 51 20.88 -5.23 -24.48
N ASN A 52 20.78 -6.40 -25.13
CA ASN A 52 20.23 -7.62 -24.53
C ASN A 52 18.77 -7.50 -24.02
N ALA A 53 17.98 -6.57 -24.56
CA ALA A 53 16.59 -6.38 -24.17
C ALA A 53 15.64 -7.39 -24.85
N LEU A 54 14.53 -7.72 -24.17
CA LEU A 54 13.48 -8.64 -24.61
C LEU A 54 12.14 -7.89 -24.69
N ALA A 55 11.48 -7.90 -25.87
CA ALA A 55 10.18 -7.25 -26.07
C ALA A 55 9.15 -8.16 -26.75
N CYS A 56 8.12 -8.56 -26.00
CA CYS A 56 7.13 -9.56 -26.39
C CYS A 56 5.69 -9.06 -26.17
N GLY A 57 5.02 -8.60 -27.23
CA GLY A 57 3.65 -8.09 -27.16
C GLY A 57 3.38 -7.00 -28.19
N PRO A 58 2.12 -6.77 -28.61
CA PRO A 58 1.77 -5.56 -29.36
C PRO A 58 2.17 -4.33 -28.53
N GLU A 59 2.89 -3.38 -29.13
CA GLU A 59 3.32 -2.15 -28.44
C GLU A 59 4.23 -2.37 -27.21
N ALA A 60 4.81 -3.57 -27.02
CA ALA A 60 5.78 -3.82 -25.94
C ALA A 60 7.11 -3.11 -26.24
N ASP A 61 7.63 -2.29 -25.33
CA ASP A 61 8.84 -1.49 -25.51
C ASP A 61 9.86 -1.74 -24.38
N ALA A 62 10.96 -2.41 -24.70
CA ALA A 62 12.11 -2.63 -23.81
C ALA A 62 13.27 -1.72 -24.24
N ALA A 63 13.27 -0.49 -23.71
CA ALA A 63 14.24 0.54 -24.07
C ALA A 63 15.50 0.54 -23.18
N GLY A 64 15.43 -0.02 -21.98
CA GLY A 64 16.59 -0.15 -21.09
C GLY A 64 17.53 -1.31 -21.47
N ASP A 65 18.83 -1.16 -21.24
CA ASP A 65 19.78 -2.28 -21.34
C ASP A 65 19.39 -3.41 -20.37
N SER A 66 19.46 -4.65 -20.83
CA SER A 66 19.01 -5.87 -20.13
C SER A 66 17.54 -5.82 -19.66
N ALA A 67 16.71 -4.94 -20.21
CA ALA A 67 15.31 -4.81 -19.81
C ALA A 67 14.41 -5.88 -20.46
N THR A 68 13.30 -6.22 -19.80
CA THR A 68 12.30 -7.18 -20.28
C THR A 68 10.91 -6.56 -20.26
N ALA A 69 10.29 -6.39 -21.42
CA ALA A 69 8.90 -5.95 -21.59
C ALA A 69 8.06 -7.09 -22.19
N THR A 70 7.04 -7.57 -21.47
CA THR A 70 6.15 -8.63 -21.95
C THR A 70 4.68 -8.32 -21.68
N GLY A 71 3.87 -8.27 -22.73
CA GLY A 71 2.44 -7.94 -22.68
C GLY A 71 2.10 -6.73 -23.56
N HIS A 72 0.81 -6.53 -23.83
CA HIS A 72 0.34 -5.45 -24.69
C HIS A 72 0.62 -4.08 -24.05
N ASN A 73 1.31 -3.19 -24.75
CA ASN A 73 1.71 -1.85 -24.29
C ASN A 73 2.44 -1.89 -22.94
N SER A 74 3.33 -2.87 -22.75
CA SER A 74 4.24 -2.93 -21.60
C SER A 74 5.52 -2.15 -21.91
N SER A 75 5.97 -1.28 -21.01
CA SER A 75 7.20 -0.49 -21.18
C SER A 75 8.21 -0.81 -20.07
N ALA A 76 9.43 -1.19 -20.45
CA ALA A 76 10.57 -1.38 -19.57
C ALA A 76 11.70 -0.44 -20.01
N ALA A 77 11.63 0.82 -19.58
CA ALA A 77 12.55 1.89 -20.00
C ALA A 77 13.80 2.01 -19.11
N GLY A 78 13.78 1.47 -17.90
CA GLY A 78 14.94 1.48 -17.01
C GLY A 78 15.98 0.41 -17.35
N LEU A 79 17.27 0.72 -17.13
CA LEU A 79 18.35 -0.27 -17.09
C LEU A 79 17.95 -1.42 -16.13
N GLU A 80 18.06 -2.67 -16.57
CA GLU A 80 17.70 -3.89 -15.82
C GLU A 80 16.21 -3.97 -15.40
N ALA A 81 15.33 -3.16 -16.01
CA ALA A 81 13.91 -3.12 -15.63
C ALA A 81 13.09 -4.29 -16.20
N THR A 82 12.05 -4.72 -15.47
CA THR A 82 11.13 -5.79 -15.88
C THR A 82 9.68 -5.29 -15.84
N ALA A 83 9.00 -5.24 -16.99
CA ALA A 83 7.58 -4.93 -17.11
C ALA A 83 6.82 -6.13 -17.70
N ASN A 84 5.95 -6.77 -16.90
CA ASN A 84 5.16 -7.93 -17.33
C ASN A 84 3.67 -7.69 -17.08
N GLY A 85 2.89 -7.46 -18.15
CA GLY A 85 1.44 -7.31 -18.06
C GLY A 85 0.84 -6.44 -19.17
N PHE A 86 -0.48 -6.24 -19.09
CA PHE A 86 -1.18 -5.28 -19.94
C PHE A 86 -0.96 -3.86 -19.42
N THR A 87 -0.45 -2.94 -20.24
CA THR A 87 -0.23 -1.53 -19.88
C THR A 87 0.63 -1.33 -18.62
N THR A 88 1.71 -2.10 -18.49
CA THR A 88 2.68 -1.97 -17.38
C THR A 88 3.81 -1.00 -17.71
N ASP A 89 4.38 -0.38 -16.68
CA ASP A 89 5.46 0.60 -16.80
C ASP A 89 6.55 0.30 -15.75
N ALA A 90 7.77 0.02 -16.19
CA ALA A 90 8.97 -0.13 -15.38
C ALA A 90 10.05 0.82 -15.91
N SER A 91 9.93 2.10 -15.58
CA SER A 91 10.81 3.18 -16.05
C SER A 91 11.99 3.47 -15.12
N GLY A 92 11.97 3.00 -13.88
CA GLY A 92 13.10 3.12 -12.96
C GLY A 92 14.21 2.09 -13.22
N ARG A 93 15.47 2.43 -12.88
CA ARG A 93 16.59 1.46 -12.94
C ARG A 93 16.32 0.28 -11.99
N GLY A 94 16.42 -0.94 -12.49
CA GLY A 94 16.13 -2.17 -11.75
C GLY A 94 14.67 -2.25 -11.27
N ALA A 95 13.77 -1.45 -11.83
CA ALA A 95 12.37 -1.44 -11.44
C ALA A 95 11.64 -2.68 -11.96
N THR A 96 10.66 -3.16 -11.20
CA THR A 96 9.89 -4.37 -11.54
C THR A 96 8.40 -4.07 -11.45
N ALA A 97 7.69 -4.10 -12.58
CA ALA A 97 6.24 -3.91 -12.66
C ALA A 97 5.57 -5.18 -13.21
N LEU A 98 4.84 -5.90 -12.35
CA LEU A 98 4.19 -7.18 -12.67
C LEU A 98 2.67 -7.07 -12.50
N GLY A 99 1.93 -7.52 -13.50
CA GLY A 99 0.47 -7.49 -13.55
C GLY A 99 -0.11 -6.16 -14.05
N GLY A 100 -1.30 -6.23 -14.66
CA GLY A 100 -1.82 -5.16 -15.52
C GLY A 100 -1.96 -3.79 -14.84
N ARG A 101 -1.57 -2.73 -15.54
CA ARG A 101 -1.56 -1.33 -15.07
C ARG A 101 -0.62 -1.03 -13.90
N SER A 102 0.22 -1.97 -13.48
CA SER A 102 1.24 -1.69 -12.45
C SER A 102 2.36 -0.81 -13.03
N SER A 103 2.78 0.18 -12.26
CA SER A 103 3.80 1.18 -12.61
C SER A 103 4.87 1.26 -11.52
N ALA A 104 6.13 1.11 -11.90
CA ALA A 104 7.32 1.16 -11.06
C ALA A 104 8.33 2.15 -11.66
N THR A 105 8.26 3.40 -11.22
CA THR A 105 8.86 4.56 -11.93
C THR A 105 10.23 4.99 -11.40
N ASN A 106 10.68 4.42 -10.29
CA ASN A 106 11.88 4.87 -9.58
C ASN A 106 12.88 3.73 -9.33
N THR A 107 14.11 4.07 -8.96
CA THR A 107 15.23 3.14 -8.82
C THR A 107 14.91 2.04 -7.79
N PHE A 108 15.00 0.78 -8.21
CA PHE A 108 14.64 -0.43 -7.45
C PHE A 108 13.18 -0.45 -6.92
N ALA A 109 12.28 0.35 -7.51
CA ALA A 109 10.86 0.31 -7.19
C ALA A 109 10.21 -0.99 -7.71
N THR A 110 9.31 -1.58 -6.94
CA THR A 110 8.64 -2.85 -7.28
C THR A 110 7.13 -2.74 -7.13
N ALA A 111 6.38 -2.94 -8.21
CA ALA A 111 4.93 -2.94 -8.24
C ALA A 111 4.38 -4.31 -8.68
N VAL A 112 3.54 -4.98 -7.88
CA VAL A 112 3.07 -6.36 -8.14
C VAL A 112 1.57 -6.51 -7.92
N GLY A 113 0.82 -6.74 -9.00
CA GLY A 113 -0.62 -7.00 -8.99
C GLY A 113 -1.36 -6.14 -10.03
N TRP A 114 -2.49 -5.54 -9.67
CA TRP A 114 -3.28 -4.71 -10.60
C TRP A 114 -3.27 -3.23 -10.22
N ALA A 115 -2.94 -2.36 -11.17
CA ALA A 115 -2.97 -0.91 -11.02
C ALA A 115 -2.20 -0.36 -9.81
N ASN A 116 -1.09 -1.00 -9.41
CA ASN A 116 -0.25 -0.54 -8.30
C ASN A 116 0.78 0.50 -8.76
N THR A 117 1.15 1.42 -7.88
CA THR A 117 2.13 2.48 -8.17
C THR A 117 3.27 2.44 -7.14
N ALA A 118 4.48 2.14 -7.58
CA ALA A 118 5.71 2.25 -6.79
C ALA A 118 6.57 3.39 -7.36
N SER A 119 6.62 4.54 -6.67
CA SER A 119 7.28 5.76 -7.15
C SER A 119 8.35 6.31 -6.20
N GLY A 120 8.44 5.79 -4.98
CA GLY A 120 9.61 6.04 -4.11
C GLY A 120 10.82 5.19 -4.52
N VAL A 121 12.03 5.67 -4.26
CA VAL A 121 13.27 4.90 -4.41
C VAL A 121 13.17 3.66 -3.52
N ASN A 122 13.50 2.49 -4.06
CA ASN A 122 13.51 1.22 -3.31
C ASN A 122 12.14 0.83 -2.68
N SER A 123 11.03 1.39 -3.17
CA SER A 123 9.68 1.17 -2.66
C SER A 123 9.00 -0.10 -3.20
N PHE A 124 8.01 -0.61 -2.47
CA PHE A 124 7.24 -1.79 -2.84
C PHE A 124 5.72 -1.53 -2.78
N ALA A 125 4.99 -1.74 -3.88
CA ALA A 125 3.54 -1.64 -3.97
C ALA A 125 2.91 -2.97 -4.44
N GLY A 126 2.30 -3.73 -3.53
CA GLY A 126 1.73 -5.06 -3.81
C GLY A 126 0.23 -5.16 -3.55
N GLY A 127 -0.54 -5.69 -4.51
CA GLY A 127 -1.97 -5.93 -4.35
C GLY A 127 -2.81 -5.35 -5.49
N ASN A 128 -3.79 -4.52 -5.15
CA ASN A 128 -4.69 -3.88 -6.12
C ASN A 128 -4.85 -2.40 -5.76
N ARG A 129 -4.45 -1.50 -6.66
CA ARG A 129 -4.45 -0.03 -6.42
C ARG A 129 -3.59 0.42 -5.23
N SER A 130 -2.56 -0.36 -4.88
CA SER A 130 -1.62 0.00 -3.81
C SER A 130 -0.67 1.09 -4.28
N THR A 131 -0.33 2.05 -3.43
CA THR A 131 0.58 3.17 -3.75
C THR A 131 1.69 3.27 -2.72
N ALA A 132 2.94 3.13 -3.17
CA ALA A 132 4.15 3.30 -2.36
C ALA A 132 5.00 4.43 -2.95
N SER A 133 4.80 5.65 -2.45
CA SER A 133 5.40 6.87 -2.99
C SER A 133 6.55 7.43 -2.14
N GLY A 134 6.66 7.02 -0.87
CA GLY A 134 7.82 7.35 -0.04
C GLY A 134 9.05 6.49 -0.38
N ASP A 135 10.25 7.06 -0.25
CA ASP A 135 11.49 6.27 -0.40
C ASP A 135 11.55 5.17 0.67
N SER A 136 11.96 3.96 0.27
CA SER A 136 11.94 2.74 1.10
C SER A 136 10.57 2.37 1.69
N SER A 137 9.47 2.91 1.14
CA SER A 137 8.11 2.62 1.62
C SER A 137 7.57 1.29 1.12
N VAL A 138 6.62 0.71 1.87
CA VAL A 138 5.96 -0.56 1.55
C VAL A 138 4.45 -0.39 1.67
N ALA A 139 3.72 -0.54 0.56
CA ALA A 139 2.27 -0.60 0.51
C ALA A 139 1.81 -2.01 0.07
N LEU A 140 1.06 -2.72 0.91
CA LEU A 140 0.60 -4.09 0.63
C LEU A 140 -0.88 -4.29 0.99
N GLY A 141 -1.75 -4.34 -0.01
CA GLY A 141 -3.19 -4.57 0.16
C GLY A 141 -4.05 -3.75 -0.79
N ASP A 142 -5.33 -4.10 -0.91
CA ASP A 142 -6.27 -3.32 -1.75
C ASP A 142 -6.36 -1.87 -1.26
N ASN A 143 -6.03 -0.91 -2.13
CA ASN A 143 -5.97 0.52 -1.80
C ASN A 143 -5.05 0.88 -0.60
N ALA A 144 -3.98 0.11 -0.36
CA ALA A 144 -2.97 0.46 0.65
C ALA A 144 -2.08 1.62 0.18
N ILE A 145 -1.80 2.59 1.05
CA ILE A 145 -1.10 3.85 0.71
C ILE A 145 0.06 4.08 1.70
N ALA A 146 1.30 4.11 1.21
CA ALA A 146 2.49 4.46 1.97
C ALA A 146 3.19 5.66 1.32
N GLU A 147 2.98 6.85 1.89
CA GLU A 147 3.49 8.13 1.37
C GLU A 147 4.74 8.62 2.12
N GLY A 148 4.88 8.24 3.40
CA GLY A 148 6.05 8.62 4.18
C GLY A 148 7.32 7.87 3.75
N VAL A 149 8.47 8.52 3.85
CA VAL A 149 9.77 7.86 3.74
C VAL A 149 9.87 6.78 4.83
N SER A 150 10.32 5.59 4.46
CA SER A 150 10.35 4.37 5.29
C SER A 150 8.98 3.98 5.89
N ALA A 151 7.87 4.45 5.33
CA ALA A 151 6.54 4.13 5.84
C ALA A 151 6.05 2.75 5.37
N ILE A 152 5.26 2.08 6.21
CA ILE A 152 4.74 0.73 5.98
C ILE A 152 3.22 0.76 6.12
N ALA A 153 2.49 0.55 5.03
CA ALA A 153 1.04 0.39 4.99
C ALA A 153 0.68 -1.03 4.56
N THR A 154 0.06 -1.82 5.45
CA THR A 154 -0.37 -3.19 5.15
C THR A 154 -1.83 -3.42 5.52
N GLY A 155 -2.61 -3.96 4.57
CA GLY A 155 -4.04 -4.22 4.71
C GLY A 155 -4.93 -3.31 3.86
N HIS A 156 -6.18 -3.72 3.67
CA HIS A 156 -7.15 -3.01 2.83
C HIS A 156 -7.40 -1.59 3.34
N ASN A 157 -7.17 -0.59 2.49
CA ASN A 157 -7.32 0.84 2.77
C ASN A 157 -6.50 1.30 4.01
N SER A 158 -5.35 0.69 4.23
CA SER A 158 -4.35 1.18 5.20
C SER A 158 -3.62 2.40 4.64
N SER A 159 -3.32 3.39 5.49
CA SER A 159 -2.61 4.62 5.13
C SER A 159 -1.49 4.92 6.10
N ALA A 160 -0.25 5.01 5.62
CA ALA A 160 0.93 5.43 6.36
C ALA A 160 1.55 6.67 5.70
N ALA A 161 1.07 7.85 6.09
CA ALA A 161 1.47 9.13 5.50
C ALA A 161 2.65 9.81 6.24
N GLY A 162 2.89 9.45 7.50
CA GLY A 162 4.01 10.00 8.26
C GLY A 162 5.36 9.40 7.89
N LEU A 163 6.43 10.20 7.97
CA LEU A 163 7.81 9.72 7.97
C LEU A 163 7.98 8.61 9.02
N GLU A 164 8.54 7.46 8.64
CA GLU A 164 8.75 6.29 9.50
C GLU A 164 7.44 5.70 10.10
N ALA A 165 6.27 6.02 9.56
CA ALA A 165 4.98 5.56 10.08
C ALA A 165 4.63 4.12 9.69
N THR A 166 3.92 3.41 10.56
CA THR A 166 3.45 2.04 10.34
C THR A 166 1.95 1.94 10.52
N ALA A 167 1.20 1.62 9.46
CA ALA A 167 -0.23 1.35 9.47
C ALA A 167 -0.51 -0.10 9.04
N ASN A 168 -0.90 -0.97 9.98
CA ASN A 168 -1.15 -2.40 9.70
C ASN A 168 -2.56 -2.80 10.13
N GLY A 169 -3.47 -2.96 9.18
CA GLY A 169 -4.84 -3.40 9.41
C GLY A 169 -5.82 -2.98 8.32
N PHE A 170 -7.09 -3.29 8.56
CA PHE A 170 -8.20 -2.78 7.74
C PHE A 170 -8.49 -1.33 8.11
N THR A 171 -8.44 -0.40 7.14
CA THR A 171 -8.74 1.03 7.35
C THR A 171 -7.93 1.68 8.49
N THR A 172 -6.63 1.37 8.60
CA THR A 172 -5.70 2.01 9.53
C THR A 172 -5.16 3.34 8.99
N ASP A 173 -4.85 4.26 9.90
CA ASP A 173 -4.25 5.57 9.59
C ASP A 173 -3.05 5.84 10.52
N ALA A 174 -1.86 5.96 9.97
CA ALA A 174 -0.64 6.41 10.65
C ALA A 174 -0.08 7.64 9.93
N SER A 175 -0.67 8.79 10.21
CA SER A 175 -0.34 10.09 9.58
C SER A 175 0.71 10.90 10.34
N GLY A 176 0.98 10.58 11.60
CA GLY A 176 2.05 11.22 12.38
C GLY A 176 3.45 10.67 12.08
N ARG A 177 4.50 11.49 12.26
CA ARG A 177 5.90 11.02 12.16
C ARG A 177 6.17 9.93 13.21
N GLY A 178 6.70 8.78 12.78
CA GLY A 178 6.95 7.63 13.64
C GLY A 178 5.68 7.06 14.28
N ALA A 179 4.50 7.40 13.75
CA ALA A 179 3.24 6.93 14.31
C ALA A 179 3.00 5.45 13.97
N THR A 180 2.35 4.73 14.87
CA THR A 180 2.10 3.29 14.73
C THR A 180 0.61 3.00 14.95
N ALA A 181 -0.10 2.61 13.90
CA ALA A 181 -1.50 2.22 13.93
C ALA A 181 -1.66 0.73 13.57
N LEU A 182 -1.98 -0.09 14.57
CA LEU A 182 -2.09 -1.55 14.43
C LEU A 182 -3.53 -2.00 14.73
N GLY A 183 -4.07 -2.85 13.85
CA GLY A 183 -5.41 -3.41 13.94
C GLY A 183 -6.51 -2.49 13.38
N GLY A 184 -7.67 -3.08 13.08
CA GLY A 184 -8.68 -2.45 12.23
C GLY A 184 -9.23 -1.13 12.77
N ARG A 185 -9.27 -0.10 11.92
CA ARG A 185 -9.71 1.28 12.25
C ARG A 185 -8.87 2.01 13.30
N SER A 186 -7.70 1.50 13.68
CA SER A 186 -6.79 2.24 14.55
C SER A 186 -6.20 3.45 13.81
N SER A 187 -6.12 4.59 14.50
CA SER A 187 -5.69 5.88 13.97
C SER A 187 -4.63 6.50 14.91
N ALA A 188 -3.45 6.79 14.38
CA ALA A 188 -2.33 7.39 15.08
C ALA A 188 -1.85 8.62 14.28
N THR A 189 -2.36 9.80 14.65
CA THR A 189 -2.33 10.99 13.78
C THR A 189 -1.24 12.01 14.14
N ASN A 190 -0.48 11.77 15.20
CA ASN A 190 0.49 12.72 15.73
C ASN A 190 1.88 12.08 15.95
N THR A 191 2.90 12.91 16.17
CA THR A 191 4.30 12.48 16.26
C THR A 191 4.50 11.47 17.39
N PHE A 192 5.05 10.29 17.07
CA PHE A 192 5.22 9.14 17.95
C PHE A 192 3.94 8.63 18.62
N ALA A 193 2.75 8.96 18.11
CA ALA A 193 1.49 8.42 18.58
C ALA A 193 1.36 6.93 18.22
N THR A 194 0.78 6.13 19.12
CA THR A 194 0.65 4.68 18.95
C THR A 194 -0.78 4.21 19.26
N ALA A 195 -1.47 3.63 18.29
CA ALA A 195 -2.82 3.08 18.42
C ALA A 195 -2.82 1.56 18.13
N VAL A 196 -3.23 0.72 19.08
CA VAL A 196 -3.12 -0.75 18.98
C VAL A 196 -4.41 -1.46 19.38
N GLY A 197 -5.10 -2.05 18.41
CA GLY A 197 -6.32 -2.84 18.61
C GLY A 197 -7.41 -2.50 17.59
N TRP A 198 -8.64 -2.23 18.04
CA TRP A 198 -9.76 -1.92 17.14
C TRP A 198 -10.34 -0.53 17.39
N ALA A 199 -10.41 0.29 16.34
CA ALA A 199 -11.00 1.64 16.38
C ALA A 199 -10.42 2.57 17.45
N ASN A 200 -9.13 2.43 17.78
CA ASN A 200 -8.44 3.28 18.76
C ASN A 200 -7.92 4.56 18.11
N THR A 201 -7.86 5.66 18.87
CA THR A 201 -7.40 6.97 18.41
C THR A 201 -6.28 7.48 19.31
N ALA A 202 -5.06 7.60 18.78
CA ALA A 202 -3.93 8.26 19.44
C ALA A 202 -3.62 9.57 18.68
N SER A 203 -3.99 10.72 19.26
CA SER A 203 -3.89 12.03 18.62
C SER A 203 -3.06 13.06 19.40
N GLY A 204 -2.67 12.76 20.64
CA GLY A 204 -1.63 13.52 21.35
C GLY A 204 -0.22 13.15 20.86
N VAL A 205 0.73 14.07 20.93
CA VAL A 205 2.16 13.80 20.71
C VAL A 205 2.61 12.73 21.70
N ASN A 206 3.31 11.69 21.24
CA ASN A 206 3.85 10.62 22.07
C ASN A 206 2.78 9.82 22.87
N SER A 207 1.50 9.90 22.47
CA SER A 207 0.37 9.25 23.16
C SER A 207 0.19 7.78 22.77
N PHE A 208 -0.46 6.99 23.64
CA PHE A 208 -0.74 5.58 23.43
C PHE A 208 -2.22 5.24 23.64
N ALA A 209 -2.89 4.65 22.64
CA ALA A 209 -4.27 4.18 22.70
C ALA A 209 -4.35 2.66 22.41
N GLY A 210 -4.53 1.85 23.45
CA GLY A 210 -4.59 0.38 23.36
C GLY A 210 -5.96 -0.19 23.73
N GLY A 211 -6.45 -1.16 22.95
CA GLY A 211 -7.68 -1.91 23.27
C GLY A 211 -8.76 -1.79 22.19
N ASN A 212 -9.96 -1.34 22.57
CA ASN A 212 -11.09 -1.19 21.66
C ASN A 212 -11.77 0.16 21.90
N ARG A 213 -11.83 1.03 20.89
CA ARG A 213 -12.36 2.41 21.02
C ARG A 213 -11.66 3.26 22.11
N SER A 214 -10.41 2.94 22.46
CA SER A 214 -9.62 3.78 23.36
C SER A 214 -9.21 5.08 22.66
N THR A 215 -9.14 6.18 23.40
CA THR A 215 -8.79 7.51 22.89
C THR A 215 -7.74 8.16 23.78
N ALA A 216 -6.56 8.45 23.23
CA ALA A 216 -5.46 9.15 23.89
C ALA A 216 -5.17 10.44 23.13
N SER A 217 -5.79 11.55 23.56
CA SER A 217 -5.75 12.85 22.87
C SER A 217 -4.87 13.88 23.55
N GLY A 218 -4.51 13.67 24.82
CA GLY A 218 -3.50 14.49 25.50
C GLY A 218 -2.07 14.11 25.08
N ASP A 219 -1.17 15.08 25.00
CA ASP A 219 0.26 14.81 24.77
C ASP A 219 0.82 13.94 25.91
N SER A 220 1.62 12.93 25.56
CA SER A 220 2.13 11.89 26.47
C SER A 220 1.04 11.11 27.25
N SER A 221 -0.22 11.15 26.81
CA SER A 221 -1.32 10.44 27.47
C SER A 221 -1.37 8.96 27.10
N VAL A 222 -1.95 8.14 27.99
CA VAL A 222 -2.08 6.69 27.85
C VAL A 222 -3.52 6.28 28.11
N ALA A 223 -4.21 5.78 27.09
CA ALA A 223 -5.51 5.14 27.21
C ALA A 223 -5.39 3.64 26.93
N LEU A 224 -5.76 2.77 27.88
CA LEU A 224 -5.66 1.32 27.74
C LEU A 224 -6.93 0.62 28.26
N GLY A 225 -7.79 0.17 27.34
CA GLY A 225 -9.02 -0.54 27.67
C GLY A 225 -10.08 -0.47 26.56
N ASP A 226 -11.23 -1.09 26.82
CA ASP A 226 -12.43 -0.83 26.03
C ASP A 226 -13.01 0.54 26.42
N ASN A 227 -13.18 1.45 25.47
CA ASN A 227 -13.69 2.81 25.68
C ASN A 227 -12.92 3.64 26.75
N ALA A 228 -11.61 3.39 26.93
CA ALA A 228 -10.75 4.19 27.82
C ALA A 228 -10.39 5.54 27.18
N ILE A 229 -10.43 6.63 27.95
CA ILE A 229 -10.28 8.01 27.45
C ILE A 229 -9.23 8.76 28.28
N ALA A 230 -8.14 9.22 27.65
CA ALA A 230 -7.11 10.05 28.27
C ALA A 230 -6.94 11.36 27.48
N GLU A 231 -7.62 12.42 27.94
CA GLU A 231 -7.65 13.74 27.28
C GLU A 231 -6.63 14.72 27.86
N GLY A 232 -6.27 14.56 29.14
CA GLY A 232 -5.27 15.42 29.77
C GLY A 232 -3.86 15.15 29.26
N VAL A 233 -3.04 16.20 29.15
CA VAL A 233 -1.58 16.04 28.95
C VAL A 233 -1.02 15.21 30.10
N SER A 234 -0.18 14.22 29.79
CA SER A 234 0.36 13.21 30.71
C SER A 234 -0.71 12.42 31.49
N ALA A 235 -1.96 12.38 31.02
CA ALA A 235 -3.03 11.64 31.70
C ALA A 235 -2.99 10.14 31.39
N ILE A 236 -3.41 9.32 32.35
CA ILE A 236 -3.39 7.85 32.26
C ILE A 236 -4.79 7.32 32.56
N ALA A 237 -5.46 6.71 31.58
CA ALA A 237 -6.74 6.03 31.72
C ALA A 237 -6.57 4.53 31.42
N THR A 238 -6.75 3.67 32.42
CA THR A 238 -6.60 2.22 32.25
C THR A 238 -7.83 1.47 32.78
N GLY A 239 -8.44 0.64 31.93
CA GLY A 239 -9.63 -0.15 32.24
C GLY A 239 -10.87 0.27 31.45
N HIS A 240 -11.89 -0.61 31.43
CA HIS A 240 -13.10 -0.39 30.64
C HIS A 240 -13.83 0.90 31.08
N ASN A 241 -14.03 1.81 30.14
CA ASN A 241 -14.70 3.10 30.32
C ASN A 241 -14.05 3.98 31.42
N SER A 242 -12.73 3.86 31.59
CA SER A 242 -11.94 4.79 32.40
C SER A 242 -11.76 6.14 31.69
N SER A 243 -11.79 7.24 32.43
CA SER A 243 -11.67 8.61 31.91
C SER A 243 -10.69 9.43 32.73
N ALA A 244 -9.61 9.92 32.11
CA ALA A 244 -8.63 10.82 32.70
C ALA A 244 -8.59 12.13 31.88
N ALA A 245 -9.45 13.08 32.25
CA ALA A 245 -9.63 14.34 31.53
C ALA A 245 -8.75 15.49 32.09
N GLY A 246 -8.30 15.39 33.34
CA GLY A 246 -7.43 16.39 33.93
C GLY A 246 -5.97 16.29 33.45
N LEU A 247 -5.28 17.43 33.34
CA LEU A 247 -3.81 17.47 33.22
C LEU A 247 -3.19 16.61 34.32
N GLU A 248 -2.28 15.69 33.97
CA GLU A 248 -1.59 14.77 34.89
C GLU A 248 -2.54 13.84 35.68
N ALA A 249 -3.79 13.66 35.23
CA ALA A 249 -4.77 12.82 35.93
C ALA A 249 -4.55 11.31 35.70
N THR A 250 -4.87 10.49 36.69
CA THR A 250 -4.79 9.02 36.62
C THR A 250 -6.13 8.39 36.97
N ALA A 251 -6.75 7.68 36.01
CA ALA A 251 -7.99 6.93 36.20
C ALA A 251 -7.74 5.43 35.92
N ASN A 252 -7.68 4.60 36.95
CA ASN A 252 -7.38 3.17 36.83
C ASN A 252 -8.51 2.30 37.42
N GLY A 253 -9.31 1.68 36.55
CA GLY A 253 -10.35 0.74 36.93
C GLY A 253 -11.50 0.67 35.93
N PHE A 254 -12.56 -0.02 36.34
CA PHE A 254 -13.83 -0.04 35.60
C PHE A 254 -14.62 1.25 35.87
N THR A 255 -14.97 2.00 34.83
CA THR A 255 -15.79 3.23 34.94
C THR A 255 -15.22 4.29 35.90
N THR A 256 -13.90 4.50 35.90
CA THR A 256 -13.23 5.54 36.70
C THR A 256 -13.27 6.91 36.03
N ASP A 257 -13.27 7.97 36.83
CA ASP A 257 -13.26 9.37 36.37
C ASP A 257 -12.24 10.19 37.16
N ALA A 258 -11.20 10.68 36.50
CA ALA A 258 -10.22 11.62 37.04
C ALA A 258 -10.21 12.89 36.18
N SER A 259 -11.14 13.80 36.47
CA SER A 259 -11.37 15.04 35.73
C SER A 259 -10.65 16.26 36.32
N GLY A 260 -10.16 16.19 37.57
CA GLY A 260 -9.34 17.24 38.17
C GLY A 260 -7.87 17.21 37.73
N ARG A 261 -7.19 18.36 37.71
CA ARG A 261 -5.72 18.42 37.51
C ARG A 261 -5.01 17.61 38.61
N GLY A 262 -4.12 16.70 38.21
CA GLY A 262 -3.40 15.80 39.11
C GLY A 262 -4.33 14.91 39.94
N ALA A 263 -5.57 14.71 39.51
CA ALA A 263 -6.54 13.89 40.22
C ALA A 263 -6.26 12.40 39.99
N THR A 264 -6.53 11.58 41.00
CA THR A 264 -6.27 10.14 40.98
C THR A 264 -7.53 9.37 41.37
N ALA A 265 -8.08 8.56 40.46
CA ALA A 265 -9.23 7.70 40.67
C ALA A 265 -8.82 6.23 40.47
N LEU A 266 -8.76 5.44 41.54
CA LEU A 266 -8.35 4.03 41.53
C LEU A 266 -9.48 3.13 42.03
N GLY A 267 -9.81 2.09 41.27
CA GLY A 267 -10.87 1.12 41.60
C GLY A 267 -12.24 1.47 41.00
N GLY A 268 -13.13 0.47 40.92
CA GLY A 268 -14.33 0.57 40.09
C GLY A 268 -15.29 1.70 40.51
N ARG A 269 -15.70 2.54 39.56
CA ARG A 269 -16.59 3.71 39.79
C ARG A 269 -16.02 4.80 40.71
N SER A 270 -14.72 4.80 41.00
CA SER A 270 -14.11 5.92 41.72
C SER A 270 -14.10 7.19 40.85
N SER A 271 -14.34 8.35 41.48
CA SER A 271 -14.40 9.67 40.82
C SER A 271 -13.60 10.71 41.61
N ALA A 272 -12.65 11.37 40.95
CA ALA A 272 -11.79 12.41 41.51
C ALA A 272 -11.87 13.65 40.61
N THR A 273 -12.76 14.58 40.95
CA THR A 273 -13.22 15.64 40.04
C THR A 273 -12.52 16.98 40.24
N ASN A 274 -11.76 17.14 41.33
CA ASN A 274 -11.13 18.39 41.70
C ASN A 274 -9.60 18.32 41.74
N THR A 275 -8.95 19.48 41.76
CA THR A 275 -7.48 19.57 41.70
C THR A 275 -6.81 18.82 42.86
N PHE A 276 -5.90 17.90 42.53
CA PHE A 276 -5.22 16.97 43.43
C PHE A 276 -6.17 16.12 44.32
N ALA A 277 -7.41 15.90 43.88
CA ALA A 277 -8.33 14.98 44.54
C ALA A 277 -7.92 13.51 44.30
N THR A 278 -8.09 12.65 45.30
CA THR A 278 -7.73 11.24 45.24
C THR A 278 -8.88 10.36 45.73
N ALA A 279 -9.45 9.52 44.87
CA ALA A 279 -10.50 8.55 45.21
C ALA A 279 -9.96 7.12 45.03
N VAL A 280 -9.99 6.30 46.08
CA VAL A 280 -9.40 4.94 46.05
C VAL A 280 -10.36 3.92 46.65
N GLY A 281 -11.06 3.18 45.79
CA GLY A 281 -11.99 2.15 46.21
C GLY A 281 -13.07 1.87 45.18
N TRP A 282 -14.20 1.31 45.64
CA TRP A 282 -15.39 1.12 44.81
C TRP A 282 -16.40 2.23 45.08
N ALA A 283 -16.75 3.00 44.05
CA ALA A 283 -17.70 4.12 44.11
C ALA A 283 -17.34 5.28 45.06
N ASN A 284 -16.06 5.44 45.43
CA ASN A 284 -15.59 6.58 46.22
C ASN A 284 -15.57 7.87 45.37
N THR A 285 -15.90 9.01 45.98
CA THR A 285 -15.93 10.32 45.29
C THR A 285 -15.12 11.37 46.06
N ALA A 286 -14.03 11.84 45.46
CA ALA A 286 -13.18 12.91 45.97
C ALA A 286 -13.45 14.20 45.19
N SER A 287 -14.31 15.07 45.75
CA SER A 287 -14.81 16.29 45.09
C SER A 287 -14.28 17.60 45.69
N GLY A 288 -13.40 17.54 46.69
CA GLY A 288 -12.68 18.70 47.24
C GLY A 288 -11.28 18.85 46.67
N VAL A 289 -10.75 20.08 46.66
CA VAL A 289 -9.33 20.32 46.35
C VAL A 289 -8.46 19.64 47.41
N ASN A 290 -7.44 18.88 47.00
CA ASN A 290 -6.61 18.05 47.88
C ASN A 290 -7.40 17.01 48.71
N SER A 291 -8.62 16.65 48.32
CA SER A 291 -9.44 15.68 49.08
C SER A 291 -9.01 14.23 48.85
N PHE A 292 -9.24 13.37 49.85
CA PHE A 292 -9.05 11.93 49.77
C PHE A 292 -10.36 11.21 50.12
N ALA A 293 -10.75 10.19 49.35
CA ALA A 293 -11.99 9.41 49.53
C ALA A 293 -11.79 7.91 49.32
#